data_AF-A0A2T4LNX4-F1
#
_entry.id   AF-A0A2T4LNX4-F1
#
_cell.length_a   1.000
_cell.length_b   1.000
_cell.length_c   1.000
_cell.angle_alpha   90.00
_cell.angle_beta   90.00
_cell.angle_gamma   90.00
#
_symmetry.space_group_name_H-M   'P 1'
#
loop_
_entity.id
_entity.type
_entity.pdbx_description
1 polymer ?
#
loop_
_entity_poly.entity_id
_entity_poly.type
_entity_poly.pdbx_seq_one_letter_code
_entity_poly.pdbx_strand_id
1 'polypeptide(L)' 'MLDKLKRIVNNLYITEFDFPKALPKETISEEVNYEHKELVDDYVAFIENYDGDGLIIIGSLYFISEVKAKVSF' A
#
# COMPACT_ATOMS: atom_id res chain seq x y z
N MET A 1 -10.79 4.15 8.87
CA MET A 1 -9.51 3.50 9.24
C MET A 1 -8.33 4.39 8.83
N LEU A 2 -8.26 4.78 7.56
CA LEU A 2 -7.20 5.62 7.02
C LEU A 2 -7.01 6.95 7.77
N ASP A 3 -8.09 7.62 8.20
CA ASP A 3 -7.98 8.93 8.87
C ASP A 3 -7.20 8.91 10.19
N LYS A 4 -7.14 7.75 10.86
CA LYS A 4 -6.29 7.58 12.04
C LYS A 4 -4.81 7.45 11.66
N LEU A 5 -4.54 6.83 10.50
CA LEU A 5 -3.19 6.60 9.99
C LEU A 5 -2.59 7.85 9.37
N LYS A 6 -3.40 8.71 8.74
CA LYS A 6 -2.99 10.01 8.19
C LYS A 6 -2.25 10.91 9.19
N ARG A 7 -2.36 10.65 10.50
CA ARG A 7 -1.68 11.42 11.56
C ARG A 7 -0.26 10.93 11.87
N ILE A 8 0.07 9.71 11.46
CA ILE A 8 1.33 9.04 11.81
C ILE A 8 2.16 8.65 10.58
N VAL A 9 1.57 8.68 9.39
CA VAL A 9 2.27 8.42 8.13
C VAL A 9 2.57 9.73 7.42
N ASN A 10 3.74 9.84 6.82
CA ASN A 10 4.11 10.99 5.99
C ASN A 10 3.54 10.84 4.58
N ASN A 11 3.77 9.67 3.98
CA ASN A 11 3.34 9.34 2.61
C ASN A 11 2.38 8.14 2.63
N LEU A 12 1.47 8.11 1.65
CA LEU A 12 0.56 7.01 1.41
C LEU A 12 0.85 6.39 0.04
N TYR A 13 1.33 5.15 0.04
CA TYR A 13 1.54 4.37 -1.19
C TYR A 13 0.34 3.47 -1.44
N ILE A 14 -0.22 3.54 -2.64
CA ILE A 14 -1.41 2.81 -3.04
C ILE A 14 -1.03 1.89 -4.19
N THR A 15 -1.39 0.61 -4.06
CA THR A 15 -1.07 -0.40 -5.05
C THR A 15 -2.27 -1.31 -5.29
N GLU A 16 -2.14 -2.16 -6.29
CA GLU A 16 -3.09 -3.21 -6.63
C GLU A 16 -2.37 -4.56 -6.68
N PHE A 17 -3.14 -5.64 -6.63
CA PHE A 17 -2.59 -6.99 -6.64
C PHE A 17 -3.58 -7.96 -7.29
N ASP A 18 -3.07 -9.12 -7.70
CA ASP A 18 -3.84 -10.13 -8.42
C ASP A 18 -4.80 -10.87 -7.50
N PHE A 19 -5.98 -10.28 -7.30
CA PHE A 19 -7.05 -10.91 -6.55
C PHE A 19 -8.43 -10.54 -7.12
N PRO A 20 -9.37 -11.49 -7.31
CA PRO A 20 -10.63 -11.25 -8.03
C PRO A 20 -11.54 -10.14 -7.46
N LYS A 21 -11.31 -9.72 -6.21
CA LYS A 21 -12.07 -8.66 -5.54
C LYS A 21 -11.18 -7.47 -5.13
N ALA A 22 -9.94 -7.42 -5.58
CA ALA A 22 -9.09 -6.25 -5.34
C ALA A 22 -9.66 -5.06 -6.13
N LEU A 23 -9.67 -3.90 -5.47
CA LEU A 23 -9.98 -2.65 -6.15
C LEU A 23 -8.73 -2.18 -6.90
N PRO A 24 -8.89 -1.60 -8.11
CA PRO A 24 -7.79 -0.92 -8.80
C PRO A 24 -7.23 0.22 -7.95
N LYS A 25 -5.92 0.43 -8.04
CA LYS A 25 -5.21 1.46 -7.25
C LYS A 25 -5.72 2.88 -7.56
N GLU A 26 -6.18 3.15 -8.77
CA GLU A 26 -6.78 4.42 -9.19
C GLU A 26 -8.07 4.67 -8.42
N THR A 27 -8.94 3.67 -8.32
CA THR A 27 -10.20 3.75 -7.55
C THR A 27 -9.92 4.00 -6.08
N ILE A 28 -8.95 3.29 -5.49
CA ILE A 28 -8.54 3.52 -4.09
C ILE A 28 -8.02 4.95 -3.92
N SER A 29 -7.21 5.44 -4.86
CA SER A 29 -6.68 6.80 -4.81
C SER A 29 -7.78 7.86 -4.86
N GLU A 30 -8.78 7.71 -5.72
CA GLU A 30 -9.91 8.66 -5.82
C GLU A 30 -10.72 8.76 -4.52
N GLU A 31 -10.92 7.64 -3.83
CA GLU A 31 -11.65 7.60 -2.56
C GLU A 31 -10.83 8.18 -1.39
N VAL A 32 -9.50 8.21 -1.52
CA VAL A 32 -8.61 8.68 -0.47
C VAL A 32 -8.25 10.15 -0.65
N ASN A 33 -8.84 10.97 0.22
CA ASN A 33 -8.45 12.37 0.38
C ASN A 33 -7.21 12.50 1.29
N TYR A 34 -6.02 12.38 0.69
CA TYR A 34 -4.72 12.60 1.32
C TYR A 34 -3.77 13.29 0.33
N GLU A 35 -3.02 14.29 0.81
CA GLU A 35 -2.20 15.15 -0.05
C GLU A 35 -0.97 14.43 -0.61
N HIS A 36 -0.29 13.65 0.23
CA HIS A 36 0.93 12.93 -0.13
C HIS A 36 0.62 11.47 -0.44
N LYS A 37 0.01 11.22 -1.61
CA LYS A 37 -0.28 9.87 -2.10
C LYS A 37 0.40 9.57 -3.42
N GLU A 38 0.89 8.35 -3.55
CA GLU A 38 1.58 7.85 -4.75
C GLU A 38 1.01 6.49 -5.15
N LEU A 39 0.88 6.28 -6.45
CA LEU A 39 0.49 4.99 -7.01
C LEU A 39 1.75 4.15 -7.27
N VAL A 40 1.73 2.89 -6.86
CA VAL A 40 2.83 1.95 -7.02
C VAL A 40 2.35 0.76 -7.83
N ASP A 41 2.98 0.55 -8.99
CA ASP A 41 2.69 -0.57 -9.88
C ASP A 41 3.31 -1.87 -9.36
N ASP A 42 4.62 -1.83 -9.06
CA ASP A 42 5.37 -2.97 -8.53
C ASP A 42 5.62 -2.80 -7.03
N TYR A 43 4.64 -3.20 -6.23
CA TYR A 43 4.76 -3.10 -4.78
C TYR A 43 5.85 -4.04 -4.22
N VAL A 44 6.21 -5.12 -4.92
CA VAL A 44 7.25 -6.05 -4.46
C VAL A 44 8.59 -5.34 -4.53
N ALA A 45 8.94 -4.83 -5.72
CA ALA A 45 10.16 -4.06 -5.89
C ALA A 45 10.20 -2.81 -5.01
N PHE A 46 9.05 -2.12 -4.83
CA PHE A 46 8.96 -0.98 -3.94
C PHE A 46 9.30 -1.34 -2.49
N ILE A 47 8.73 -2.42 -1.95
CA ILE A 47 8.98 -2.83 -0.55
C ILE A 47 10.44 -3.26 -0.36
N GLU A 48 11.00 -4.03 -1.29
CA GLU A 48 12.38 -4.53 -1.19
C GLU A 48 13.44 -3.42 -1.28
N ASN A 49 13.12 -2.32 -1.95
CA ASN A 49 14.02 -1.18 -2.14
C ASN A 49 13.61 0.04 -1.29
N TYR A 50 12.69 -0.12 -0.34
CA TYR A 50 12.25 0.97 0.51
C TYR A 50 13.37 1.42 1.45
N ASP A 51 13.69 2.71 1.44
CA ASP A 51 14.83 3.30 2.16
C ASP A 51 14.41 4.20 3.34
N GLY A 52 13.12 4.30 3.63
CA GLY A 52 12.60 5.09 4.75
C GLY A 52 12.69 4.38 6.10
N ASP A 53 12.49 5.14 7.19
CA ASP A 53 12.64 4.65 8.57
C ASP A 53 11.61 3.57 8.97
N GLY A 54 10.48 3.48 8.29
CA GLY A 54 9.47 2.47 8.57
C GLY A 54 8.33 2.43 7.54
N LEU A 55 7.98 1.22 7.13
CA LEU A 55 6.88 0.96 6.20
C LEU A 55 5.76 0.17 6.88
N ILE A 56 4.53 0.70 6.83
CA ILE A 56 3.35 0.04 7.37
C ILE A 56 2.54 -0.55 6.22
N ILE A 57 2.51 -1.87 6.12
CA ILE A 57 1.73 -2.61 5.12
C ILE A 57 0.34 -2.91 5.69
N ILE A 58 -0.71 -2.34 5.08
CA ILE A 58 -2.10 -2.50 5.51
C ILE A 58 -3.04 -2.65 4.30
N GLY A 59 -4.30 -2.96 4.58
CA GLY A 59 -5.35 -3.12 3.57
C GLY A 59 -6.21 -4.31 3.91
N SER A 60 -6.03 -5.40 3.16
CA SER A 60 -6.73 -6.68 3.39
C SER A 60 -5.79 -7.75 3.95
N LEU A 61 -6.37 -8.75 4.62
CA LEU A 61 -5.62 -9.95 5.03
C LEU A 61 -5.00 -10.69 3.83
N TYR A 62 -5.67 -10.66 2.67
CA TYR A 62 -5.15 -11.24 1.43
C TYR A 62 -3.89 -10.52 0.97
N PHE A 63 -3.91 -9.19 0.95
CA PHE A 63 -2.75 -8.40 0.56
C PHE A 63 -1.56 -8.63 1.50
N ILE A 64 -1.80 -8.63 2.82
CA ILE A 64 -0.73 -8.91 3.80
C ILE A 64 -0.15 -10.32 3.60
N SER A 65 -1.01 -11.32 3.34
CA SER A 65 -0.56 -12.68 3.05
C SER A 65 0.25 -12.77 1.75
N GLU A 66 -0.12 -11.99 0.74
CA GLU A 66 0.55 -11.96 -0.56
C GLU A 66 1.94 -11.31 -0.46
N VAL A 67 2.04 -10.17 0.21
CA VAL A 67 3.33 -9.52 0.49
C VAL A 67 4.25 -10.48 1.23
N LYS A 68 3.74 -11.16 2.27
CA LYS A 68 4.52 -12.16 3.02
C LYS A 68 5.00 -13.34 2.15
N ALA A 69 4.29 -13.68 1.09
CA ALA A 69 4.66 -14.76 0.18
C ALA A 69 5.67 -14.32 -0.90
N LYS A 70 5.71 -13.03 -1.24
CA LYS A 70 6.50 -12.50 -2.37
C LYS A 70 7.72 -11.68 -1.96
N VAL A 71 7.72 -11.11 -0.76
CA VAL A 71 8.81 -10.25 -0.26
C VAL A 71 9.65 -11.01 0.77
N SER A 72 10.96 -10.84 0.68
CA SER A 72 11.91 -11.31 1.70
C SER A 72 12.12 -10.20 2.74
N PHE A 73 11.86 -10.49 4.02
CA PHE A 73 12.12 -9.59 5.15
C PHE A 73 13.46 -9.86 5.81
#